data_AF-A0A5B7BKV0-F1
#
_entry.id   AF-A0A5B7BKV0-F1
#
_cell.length_a   1.000
_cell.length_b   1.000
_cell.length_c   1.000
_cell.angle_alpha   90.00
_cell.angle_beta   90.00
_cell.angle_gamma   90.00
#
_symmetry.space_group_name_H-M   'P 1'
#
loop_
_entity.id
_entity.type
_entity.pdbx_description
1 polymer ?
#
loop_
_entity_poly.entity_id
_entity_poly.type
_entity_poly.pdbx_seq_one_letter_code
_entity_poly.pdbx_strand_id
1 'polypeptide(L)'
;KESAICVEMMEEERGGTEVVVGLIEKATNSTAPEVDSRLLKAIKSVVRHSDSELRLAAQTLMNVMKRDHSQVRYLSLLIIDELFMRSKLFRTLVVENLDQLLTLSIGFRRNLPLPAPPAVASVLRSKAIEFLENWNASFGLHYRQLRLGYDYLKNTLRFQFPNLQANAARVQQERREREMRTKEILLSKFGTLKANFSSIKDEIQLTIDEIGECLDIVSTKDESIPFGPLDDEEMEEFRSSELRQIRFDSLKEGEKVQENSDNKVIFDALRELYKLLLTKHLVSVQEWISLLIRVDVANNRFRDSTLKEFIDIRNRLQLVKKKCEESGCAL
;
A
#
# COMPACT_ATOMS: atom_id res chain seq x y z
N LYS A 1 70.68 -23.93 -5.00
CA LYS A 1 69.82 -23.79 -6.19
C LYS A 1 68.44 -24.43 -5.96
N GLU A 2 68.30 -25.51 -5.20
CA GLU A 2 66.97 -26.06 -4.83
C GLU A 2 66.15 -25.18 -3.86
N SER A 3 66.80 -24.37 -3.02
CA SER A 3 66.07 -23.47 -2.11
C SER A 3 65.49 -22.22 -2.79
N ALA A 4 65.91 -21.88 -4.01
CA ALA A 4 65.33 -20.79 -4.79
C ALA A 4 64.10 -21.29 -5.58
N ILE A 5 64.16 -22.54 -6.06
CA ILE A 5 63.07 -23.19 -6.80
C ILE A 5 61.85 -23.45 -5.89
N CYS A 6 62.03 -23.75 -4.60
CA CYS A 6 60.90 -23.85 -3.66
C CYS A 6 60.26 -22.48 -3.32
N VAL A 7 61.00 -21.37 -3.40
CA VAL A 7 60.44 -20.03 -3.17
C VAL A 7 59.75 -19.53 -4.43
N GLU A 8 60.31 -19.77 -5.61
CA GLU A 8 59.65 -19.49 -6.89
C GLU A 8 58.43 -20.38 -7.12
N MET A 9 58.44 -21.66 -6.73
CA MET A 9 57.24 -22.53 -6.80
C MET A 9 56.16 -22.16 -5.77
N MET A 10 56.51 -21.58 -4.62
CA MET A 10 55.53 -21.02 -3.67
C MET A 10 55.05 -19.62 -4.04
N GLU A 11 55.77 -18.91 -4.92
CA GLU A 11 55.35 -17.63 -5.49
C GLU A 11 54.59 -17.78 -6.82
N GLU A 12 54.79 -18.85 -7.58
CA GLU A 12 54.07 -19.14 -8.83
C GLU A 12 52.65 -19.71 -8.63
N GLU A 13 52.32 -20.28 -7.46
CA GLU A 13 50.92 -20.60 -7.10
C GLU A 13 50.10 -19.37 -6.64
N ARG A 14 50.72 -18.18 -6.54
CA ARG A 14 50.00 -16.91 -6.29
C ARG A 14 49.48 -16.23 -7.57
N GLY A 15 49.51 -16.94 -8.70
CA GLY A 15 49.08 -16.48 -10.02
C GLY A 15 47.56 -16.45 -10.28
N GLY A 16 46.73 -16.69 -9.26
CA GLY A 16 45.28 -16.52 -9.34
C GLY A 16 44.78 -15.90 -8.05
N THR A 17 44.58 -14.59 -8.02
CA THR A 17 43.83 -13.97 -6.91
C THR A 17 42.45 -14.62 -6.90
N GLU A 18 42.16 -15.45 -5.88
CA GLU A 18 40.88 -16.17 -5.77
C GLU A 18 39.72 -15.19 -5.99
N VAL A 19 38.77 -15.59 -6.82
CA VAL A 19 37.81 -14.68 -7.49
C VAL A 19 37.02 -13.87 -6.46
N VAL A 20 36.68 -14.47 -5.31
CA VAL A 20 35.92 -13.78 -4.27
C VAL A 20 36.68 -12.60 -3.64
N VAL A 21 38.01 -12.67 -3.53
CA VAL A 21 38.82 -11.61 -2.92
C VAL A 21 38.72 -10.35 -3.76
N GLY A 22 38.96 -10.47 -5.07
CA GLY A 22 38.87 -9.34 -5.99
C GLY A 22 37.46 -8.72 -6.01
N LEU A 23 36.42 -9.55 -5.91
CA LEU A 23 35.04 -9.08 -5.82
C LEU A 23 34.76 -8.31 -4.53
N ILE A 24 35.21 -8.81 -3.37
CA ILE A 24 35.03 -8.15 -2.07
C ILE A 24 35.80 -6.83 -2.00
N GLU A 25 37.04 -6.81 -2.47
CA GLU A 25 37.86 -5.60 -2.52
C GLU A 25 37.19 -4.51 -3.36
N LYS A 26 36.70 -4.87 -4.55
CA LYS A 26 35.97 -3.96 -5.41
C LYS A 26 34.65 -3.49 -4.80
N ALA A 27 33.93 -4.39 -4.14
CA ALA A 27 32.64 -4.08 -3.52
C ALA A 27 32.75 -3.15 -2.30
N THR A 28 33.90 -3.15 -1.62
CA THR A 28 34.14 -2.38 -0.40
C THR A 28 34.92 -1.08 -0.64
N ASN A 29 35.58 -0.95 -1.80
CA ASN A 29 36.23 0.29 -2.23
C ASN A 29 35.26 1.18 -3.01
N SER A 30 34.20 1.64 -2.34
CA SER A 30 33.18 2.52 -2.91
C SER A 30 32.74 3.57 -1.87
N THR A 31 32.35 4.75 -2.34
CA THR A 31 31.74 5.81 -1.52
C THR A 31 30.22 5.73 -1.49
N ALA A 32 29.61 4.80 -2.23
CA ALA A 32 28.17 4.60 -2.27
C ALA A 32 27.62 4.12 -0.91
N PRO A 33 26.39 4.49 -0.52
CA PRO A 33 25.81 4.11 0.77
C PRO A 33 25.47 2.61 0.88
N GLU A 34 25.47 1.87 -0.23
CA GLU A 34 25.17 0.44 -0.27
C GLU A 34 26.17 -0.30 -1.15
N VAL A 35 26.25 -1.62 -0.96
CA VAL A 35 27.07 -2.50 -1.79
C VAL A 35 26.44 -2.61 -3.18
N ASP A 36 27.25 -2.47 -4.23
CA ASP A 36 26.77 -2.65 -5.61
C ASP A 36 26.07 -4.01 -5.78
N SER A 37 24.82 -3.95 -6.26
CA SER A 37 23.97 -5.14 -6.36
C SER A 37 24.52 -6.23 -7.29
N ARG A 38 25.29 -5.87 -8.32
CA ARG A 38 25.93 -6.81 -9.24
C ARG A 38 27.11 -7.49 -8.57
N LEU A 39 27.93 -6.74 -7.85
CA LEU A 39 29.06 -7.29 -7.08
C LEU A 39 28.56 -8.21 -5.96
N LEU A 40 27.53 -7.80 -5.22
CA LEU A 40 26.95 -8.63 -4.16
C LEU A 40 26.37 -9.95 -4.72
N LYS A 41 25.71 -9.91 -5.88
CA LYS A 41 25.23 -11.13 -6.56
C LYS A 41 26.38 -12.03 -6.99
N ALA A 42 27.46 -11.45 -7.53
CA ALA A 42 28.65 -12.20 -7.92
C ALA A 42 29.31 -12.89 -6.72
N ILE A 43 29.55 -12.15 -5.62
CA ILE A 43 30.10 -12.70 -4.37
C ILE A 43 29.25 -13.88 -3.89
N LYS A 44 27.93 -13.70 -3.78
CA LYS A 44 27.00 -14.77 -3.36
C LYS A 44 27.07 -15.99 -4.28
N SER A 45 27.20 -15.78 -5.58
CA SER A 45 27.29 -16.88 -6.54
C SER A 45 28.56 -17.70 -6.36
N VAL A 46 29.71 -17.05 -6.17
CA VAL A 46 31.01 -17.72 -5.98
C VAL A 46 31.00 -18.53 -4.68
N VAL A 47 30.66 -17.90 -3.56
CA VAL A 47 30.74 -18.57 -2.24
C VAL A 47 29.65 -19.62 -2.02
N ARG A 48 28.57 -19.62 -2.81
CA ARG A 48 27.49 -20.62 -2.70
C ARG A 48 27.95 -22.01 -3.13
N HIS A 49 28.89 -22.10 -4.05
CA HIS A 49 29.30 -23.37 -4.68
C HIS A 49 30.67 -23.85 -4.21
N SER A 50 31.33 -23.12 -3.30
CA SER A 50 32.66 -23.46 -2.81
C SER A 50 32.84 -23.05 -1.35
N ASP A 51 33.03 -24.04 -0.48
CA ASP A 51 33.32 -23.82 0.95
C ASP A 51 34.70 -23.18 1.15
N SER A 52 35.67 -23.41 0.26
CA SER A 52 36.99 -22.75 0.31
C SER A 52 36.86 -21.26 0.03
N GLU A 53 36.12 -20.89 -1.03
CA GLU A 53 35.82 -19.50 -1.37
C GLU A 53 35.01 -18.82 -0.25
N LEU A 54 34.08 -19.53 0.39
CA LEU A 54 33.33 -19.00 1.54
C LEU A 54 34.24 -18.73 2.75
N ARG A 55 35.21 -19.61 3.03
CA ARG A 55 36.21 -19.43 4.09
C ARG A 55 37.12 -18.25 3.79
N LEU A 56 37.60 -18.14 2.55
CA LEU A 56 38.41 -17.02 2.12
C LEU A 56 37.63 -15.71 2.15
N ALA A 57 36.35 -15.72 1.78
CA ALA A 57 35.48 -14.56 1.89
C ALA A 57 35.38 -14.07 3.35
N ALA A 58 35.18 -14.98 4.31
CA ALA A 58 35.14 -14.63 5.73
C ALA A 58 36.46 -14.01 6.20
N GLN A 59 37.60 -14.61 5.85
CA GLN A 59 38.92 -14.08 6.18
C GLN A 59 39.17 -12.70 5.55
N THR A 60 38.82 -12.56 4.27
CA THR A 60 38.97 -11.30 3.51
C THR A 60 38.12 -10.20 4.11
N LEU A 61 36.84 -10.46 4.39
CA LEU A 61 35.95 -9.48 5.02
C LEU A 61 36.47 -9.04 6.40
N MET A 62 36.96 -9.97 7.22
CA MET A 62 37.57 -9.63 8.51
C MET A 62 38.85 -8.81 8.35
N ASN A 63 39.65 -9.04 7.30
CA ASN A 63 40.81 -8.21 7.00
C ASN A 63 40.43 -6.82 6.51
N VAL A 64 39.40 -6.70 5.65
CA VAL A 64 38.88 -5.40 5.21
C VAL A 64 38.31 -4.61 6.38
N MET A 65 37.63 -5.27 7.34
CA MET A 65 37.14 -4.65 8.57
C MET A 65 38.26 -4.00 9.43
N LYS A 66 39.52 -4.42 9.30
CA LYS A 66 40.65 -3.84 10.04
C LYS A 66 41.15 -2.52 9.45
N ARG A 67 40.74 -2.17 8.22
CA ARG A 67 41.16 -0.92 7.56
C ARG A 67 40.68 0.30 8.33
N ASP A 68 41.45 1.38 8.28
CA ASP A 68 41.15 2.61 9.00
C ASP A 68 40.19 3.52 8.23
N HIS A 69 39.05 2.98 7.81
CA HIS A 69 38.07 3.74 7.04
C HIS A 69 36.63 3.23 7.26
N SER A 70 35.75 4.09 7.77
CA SER A 70 34.40 3.69 8.21
C SER A 70 33.50 3.26 7.05
N GLN A 71 33.61 3.89 5.87
CA GLN A 71 32.88 3.46 4.68
C GLN A 71 33.22 2.04 4.24
N VAL A 72 34.50 1.70 4.24
CA VAL A 72 34.99 0.38 3.86
C VAL A 72 34.48 -0.66 4.85
N ARG A 73 34.60 -0.39 6.15
CA ARG A 73 34.04 -1.26 7.21
C ARG A 73 32.53 -1.41 7.09
N TYR A 74 31.82 -0.34 6.76
CA TYR A 74 30.37 -0.36 6.61
C TYR A 74 29.92 -1.26 5.46
N LEU A 75 30.51 -1.10 4.28
CA LEU A 75 30.21 -1.97 3.14
C LEU A 75 30.59 -3.42 3.43
N SER A 76 31.71 -3.67 4.10
CA SER A 76 32.08 -5.02 4.55
C SER A 76 31.04 -5.62 5.50
N LEU A 77 30.55 -4.84 6.47
CA LEU A 77 29.53 -5.30 7.42
C LEU A 77 28.23 -5.68 6.71
N LEU A 78 27.81 -4.94 5.67
CA LEU A 78 26.63 -5.28 4.88
C LEU A 78 26.80 -6.63 4.15
N ILE A 79 27.99 -6.91 3.60
CA ILE A 79 28.28 -8.20 2.97
C ILE A 79 28.31 -9.31 4.02
N ILE A 80 28.91 -9.06 5.18
CA ILE A 80 28.95 -10.01 6.31
C ILE A 80 27.52 -10.39 6.70
N ASP A 81 26.62 -9.43 6.90
CA ASP A 81 25.21 -9.68 7.25
C ASP A 81 24.50 -10.57 6.22
N GLU A 82 24.61 -10.23 4.94
CA GLU A 82 23.97 -10.98 3.86
C GLU A 82 24.43 -12.45 3.82
N LEU A 83 25.73 -12.70 4.03
CA LEU A 83 26.28 -14.07 4.08
C LEU A 83 25.94 -14.78 5.39
N PHE A 84 25.98 -14.06 6.51
CA PHE A 84 25.67 -14.57 7.84
C PHE A 84 24.22 -15.07 7.92
N MET A 85 23.27 -14.34 7.36
CA MET A 85 21.86 -14.73 7.36
C MET A 85 21.57 -16.00 6.53
N ARG A 86 22.44 -16.35 5.57
CA ARG A 86 22.18 -17.41 4.58
C ARG A 86 23.02 -18.67 4.74
N SER A 87 24.20 -18.58 5.37
CA SER A 87 25.13 -19.72 5.47
C SER A 87 25.43 -20.10 6.91
N LYS A 88 25.25 -21.39 7.26
CA LYS A 88 25.66 -21.93 8.57
C LYS A 88 27.18 -21.91 8.74
N LEU A 89 27.92 -22.33 7.71
CA LEU A 89 29.38 -22.35 7.77
C LEU A 89 29.95 -20.95 8.00
N PHE A 90 29.45 -19.95 7.27
CA PHE A 90 29.88 -18.56 7.44
C PHE A 90 29.59 -18.03 8.84
N ARG A 91 28.41 -18.34 9.41
CA ARG A 91 28.08 -17.99 10.79
C ARG A 91 29.10 -18.53 11.78
N THR A 92 29.47 -19.81 11.68
CA THR A 92 30.48 -20.41 12.56
C THR A 92 31.80 -19.63 12.48
N LEU A 93 32.29 -19.33 11.27
CA LEU A 93 33.55 -18.60 11.07
C LEU A 93 33.53 -17.18 11.64
N VAL A 94 32.42 -16.46 11.47
CA VAL A 94 32.27 -15.09 12.00
C VAL A 94 32.12 -15.09 13.51
N VAL A 95 31.36 -16.03 14.07
CA VAL A 95 31.13 -16.12 15.52
C VAL A 95 32.43 -16.39 16.29
N GLU A 96 33.37 -17.14 15.72
CA GLU A 96 34.71 -17.36 16.29
C GLU A 96 35.48 -16.04 16.49
N ASN A 97 35.25 -15.04 15.63
CA ASN A 97 35.91 -13.73 15.68
C ASN A 97 34.95 -12.59 16.06
N LEU A 98 33.85 -12.92 16.77
CA LEU A 98 32.77 -11.96 17.03
C LEU A 98 33.22 -10.74 17.84
N ASP A 99 34.06 -10.92 18.88
CA ASP A 99 34.56 -9.78 19.68
C ASP A 99 35.34 -8.78 18.81
N GLN A 100 36.18 -9.28 17.90
CA GLN A 100 36.92 -8.43 16.96
C GLN A 100 35.98 -7.73 15.99
N LEU A 101 35.01 -8.45 15.40
CA LEU A 101 34.02 -7.87 14.50
C LEU A 101 33.24 -6.75 15.20
N LEU A 102 32.70 -7.00 16.39
CA LEU A 102 31.93 -6.02 17.16
C LEU A 102 32.80 -4.84 17.58
N THR A 103 34.06 -5.08 17.93
CA THR A 103 34.99 -4.00 18.25
C THR A 103 35.23 -3.10 17.04
N LEU A 104 35.43 -3.67 15.85
CA LEU A 104 35.72 -2.92 14.62
C LEU A 104 34.49 -2.21 14.01
N SER A 105 33.28 -2.68 14.32
CA SER A 105 32.01 -2.16 13.78
C SER A 105 31.24 -1.26 14.74
N ILE A 106 31.25 -1.54 16.06
CA ILE A 106 30.54 -0.73 17.05
C ILE A 106 31.50 0.29 17.70
N GLY A 107 32.79 -0.07 17.84
CA GLY A 107 33.79 0.79 18.49
C GLY A 107 33.49 1.05 19.96
N PHE A 108 33.14 0.00 20.72
CA PHE A 108 32.83 0.09 22.15
C PHE A 108 34.07 0.09 23.05
N ARG A 109 35.26 -0.14 22.49
CA ARG A 109 36.54 -0.12 23.20
C ARG A 109 37.11 1.31 23.19
N ARG A 110 37.45 1.86 24.35
CA ARG A 110 37.94 3.26 24.49
C ARG A 110 39.21 3.54 23.69
N ASN A 111 40.10 2.56 23.60
CA ASN A 111 41.38 2.63 22.88
C ASN A 111 41.26 2.31 21.39
N LEU A 112 40.08 1.93 20.90
CA LEU A 112 39.85 1.59 19.49
C LEU A 112 38.52 2.20 19.02
N PRO A 113 38.46 3.54 18.87
CA PRO A 113 37.29 4.21 18.32
C PRO A 113 37.08 3.84 16.84
N LEU A 114 35.89 4.12 16.33
CA LEU A 114 35.62 3.96 14.90
C LEU A 114 36.37 5.03 14.08
N PRO A 115 36.90 4.67 12.90
CA PRO A 115 37.69 5.57 12.07
C PRO A 115 36.85 6.63 11.37
N ALA A 116 37.51 7.60 10.73
CA ALA A 116 36.83 8.55 9.83
C ALA A 116 36.18 7.83 8.62
N PRO A 117 35.15 8.42 7.96
CA PRO A 117 34.42 9.63 8.34
C PRO A 117 33.44 9.42 9.51
N PRO A 118 33.30 10.39 10.45
CA PRO A 118 32.44 10.23 11.63
C PRO A 118 30.95 10.01 11.33
N ALA A 119 30.43 10.62 10.27
CA ALA A 119 29.04 10.44 9.85
C ALA A 119 28.76 8.97 9.50
N VAL A 120 29.65 8.36 8.72
CA VAL A 120 29.56 6.95 8.35
C VAL A 120 29.84 6.04 9.55
N ALA A 121 30.77 6.41 10.44
CA ALA A 121 31.02 5.67 11.68
C ALA A 121 29.77 5.54 12.55
N SER A 122 28.96 6.60 12.63
CA SER A 122 27.69 6.58 13.36
C SER A 122 26.68 5.60 12.73
N VAL A 123 26.57 5.61 11.39
CA VAL A 123 25.70 4.68 10.64
C VAL A 123 26.18 3.24 10.80
N LEU A 124 27.49 2.99 10.65
CA LEU A 124 28.13 1.69 10.85
C LEU A 124 27.81 1.11 12.23
N ARG A 125 27.96 1.92 13.28
CA ARG A 125 27.63 1.51 14.66
C ARG A 125 26.16 1.12 14.80
N SER A 126 25.26 1.99 14.35
CA SER A 126 23.82 1.75 14.43
C SER A 126 23.43 0.47 13.70
N LYS A 127 23.98 0.24 12.50
CA LYS A 127 23.73 -0.97 11.71
C LYS A 127 24.34 -2.22 12.33
N ALA A 128 25.52 -2.14 12.93
CA ALA A 128 26.11 -3.27 13.65
C ALA A 128 25.28 -3.71 14.86
N ILE A 129 24.70 -2.76 15.60
CA ILE A 129 23.79 -3.05 16.72
C ILE A 129 22.49 -3.68 16.23
N GLU A 130 21.91 -3.15 15.15
CA GLU A 130 20.72 -3.71 14.49
C GLU A 130 20.95 -5.16 14.03
N PHE A 131 22.07 -5.41 13.33
CA PHE A 131 22.43 -6.75 12.86
C PHE A 131 22.70 -7.71 14.02
N LEU A 132 23.40 -7.27 15.07
CA LEU A 132 23.62 -8.11 16.24
C LEU A 132 22.30 -8.51 16.91
N GLU A 133 21.31 -7.62 16.99
CA GLU A 133 19.97 -7.95 17.48
C GLU A 133 19.29 -9.01 16.62
N ASN A 134 19.31 -8.82 15.30
CA ASN A 134 18.72 -9.75 14.35
C ASN A 134 19.39 -11.13 14.38
N TRP A 135 20.72 -11.15 14.42
CA TRP A 135 21.49 -12.38 14.51
C TRP A 135 21.19 -13.10 15.82
N ASN A 136 21.14 -12.39 16.95
CA ASN A 136 20.82 -12.99 18.24
C ASN A 136 19.39 -13.54 18.28
N ALA A 137 18.42 -12.78 17.76
CA ALA A 137 17.04 -13.22 17.63
C ALA A 137 16.90 -14.49 16.77
N SER A 138 17.61 -14.55 15.65
CA SER A 138 17.48 -15.63 14.67
C SER A 138 18.28 -16.88 15.07
N PHE A 139 19.48 -16.69 15.63
CA PHE A 139 20.46 -17.75 15.79
C PHE A 139 21.11 -17.81 17.17
N GLY A 140 20.77 -16.90 18.09
CA GLY A 140 21.34 -16.83 19.43
C GLY A 140 21.20 -18.14 20.19
N LEU A 141 20.11 -18.90 20.00
CA LEU A 141 19.94 -20.23 20.60
C LEU A 141 21.09 -21.20 20.26
N HIS A 142 21.63 -21.12 19.06
CA HIS A 142 22.68 -22.02 18.56
C HIS A 142 24.10 -21.50 18.83
N TYR A 143 24.29 -20.19 18.95
CA TYR A 143 25.61 -19.57 19.09
C TYR A 143 25.70 -18.82 20.43
N ARG A 144 26.32 -19.44 21.44
CA ARG A 144 26.43 -18.86 22.79
C ARG A 144 27.16 -17.51 22.77
N GLN A 145 28.24 -17.39 22.01
CA GLN A 145 29.03 -16.17 21.88
C GLN A 145 28.19 -14.98 21.38
N LEU A 146 27.22 -15.25 20.51
CA LEU A 146 26.31 -14.24 19.97
C LEU A 146 25.38 -13.68 21.06
N ARG A 147 24.81 -14.56 21.89
CA ARG A 147 24.01 -14.15 23.06
C ARG A 147 24.84 -13.34 24.04
N LEU A 148 26.03 -13.83 24.37
CA LEU A 148 26.92 -13.14 25.31
C LEU A 148 27.33 -11.76 24.78
N GLY A 149 27.64 -11.63 23.49
CA GLY A 149 27.96 -10.36 22.87
C GLY A 149 26.77 -9.38 22.89
N TYR A 150 25.58 -9.88 22.55
CA TYR A 150 24.33 -9.11 22.63
C TYR A 150 24.05 -8.63 24.07
N ASP A 151 24.03 -9.55 25.03
CA ASP A 151 23.73 -9.25 26.44
C ASP A 151 24.77 -8.31 27.05
N TYR A 152 26.05 -8.48 26.71
CA TYR A 152 27.11 -7.60 27.17
C TYR A 152 26.91 -6.17 26.64
N LEU A 153 26.67 -5.99 25.34
CA LEU A 153 26.46 -4.67 24.76
C LEU A 153 25.17 -4.02 25.26
N LYS A 154 24.07 -4.78 25.36
CA LYS A 154 22.76 -4.28 25.76
C LYS A 154 22.66 -4.00 27.26
N ASN A 155 23.06 -4.95 28.10
CA ASN A 155 22.79 -4.89 29.54
C ASN A 155 23.99 -4.35 30.33
N THR A 156 25.22 -4.66 29.90
CA THR A 156 26.44 -4.22 30.61
C THR A 156 26.89 -2.84 30.13
N LEU A 157 27.10 -2.69 28.81
CA LEU A 157 27.52 -1.41 28.23
C LEU A 157 26.36 -0.46 27.91
N ARG A 158 25.11 -0.92 28.07
CA ARG A 158 23.89 -0.11 27.94
C ARG A 158 23.75 0.61 26.59
N PHE A 159 24.20 -0.03 25.51
CA PHE A 159 23.90 0.45 24.16
C PHE A 159 22.39 0.38 23.90
N GLN A 160 21.87 1.35 23.14
CA GLN A 160 20.47 1.38 22.74
C GLN A 160 20.27 0.44 21.54
N PHE A 161 19.46 -0.59 21.74
CA PHE A 161 19.06 -1.53 20.68
C PHE A 161 17.71 -1.12 20.10
N PRO A 162 17.46 -1.36 18.79
CA PRO A 162 16.18 -1.01 18.17
C PRO A 162 14.97 -1.75 18.76
N ASN A 163 15.16 -2.89 19.43
CA ASN A 163 14.11 -3.79 19.93
C ASN A 163 13.19 -4.26 18.79
N LEU A 164 13.79 -4.78 17.72
CA LEU A 164 13.10 -5.12 16.47
C LEU A 164 11.89 -6.05 16.69
N GLN A 165 12.02 -7.07 17.53
CA GLN A 165 10.93 -8.00 17.84
C GLN A 165 9.77 -7.33 18.59
N ALA A 166 10.06 -6.52 19.61
CA ALA A 166 9.04 -5.83 20.39
C ALA A 166 8.30 -4.79 19.53
N ASN A 167 9.02 -4.06 18.67
CA ASN A 167 8.42 -3.11 17.75
C ASN A 167 7.53 -3.80 16.71
N ALA A 168 7.97 -4.94 16.14
CA ALA A 168 7.16 -5.71 15.22
C ALA A 168 5.86 -6.22 15.88
N ALA A 169 5.96 -6.76 17.10
CA ALA A 169 4.81 -7.21 17.88
C ALA A 169 3.83 -6.06 18.19
N ARG A 170 4.33 -4.88 18.57
CA ARG A 170 3.52 -3.69 18.82
C ARG A 170 2.78 -3.23 17.56
N VAL A 171 3.48 -3.11 16.43
CA VAL A 171 2.87 -2.70 15.15
C VAL A 171 1.79 -3.69 14.71
N GLN A 172 2.02 -5.00 14.89
CA GLN A 172 1.02 -6.03 14.56
C GLN A 172 -0.20 -5.98 15.50
N GLN A 173 0.01 -5.70 16.78
CA GLN A 173 -1.07 -5.52 17.74
C GLN A 173 -1.92 -4.29 17.40
N GLU A 174 -1.29 -3.15 17.13
CA GLU A 174 -2.00 -1.92 16.72
C GLU A 174 -2.83 -2.13 15.44
N ARG A 175 -2.30 -2.88 14.45
CA ARG A 175 -3.05 -3.23 13.24
C ARG A 175 -4.28 -4.07 13.56
N ARG A 176 -4.12 -5.12 14.37
CA ARG A 176 -5.23 -5.99 14.79
C ARG A 176 -6.30 -5.21 15.55
N GLU A 177 -5.91 -4.31 16.44
CA GLU A 177 -6.85 -3.45 17.17
C GLU A 177 -7.62 -2.51 16.24
N ARG A 178 -6.96 -1.91 15.24
CA ARG A 178 -7.63 -1.07 14.23
C ARG A 178 -8.59 -1.87 13.37
N GLU A 179 -8.21 -3.07 12.96
CA GLU A 179 -9.07 -3.98 12.20
C GLU A 179 -10.31 -4.38 13.01
N MET A 180 -10.12 -4.75 14.28
CA MET A 180 -11.21 -5.09 15.20
C MET A 180 -12.17 -3.90 15.38
N ARG A 181 -11.66 -2.70 15.71
CA ARG A 181 -12.48 -1.49 15.84
C ARG A 181 -13.25 -1.16 14.56
N THR A 182 -12.62 -1.32 13.40
CA THR A 182 -13.27 -1.08 12.11
C THR A 182 -14.41 -2.07 11.87
N LYS A 183 -14.21 -3.36 12.20
CA LYS A 183 -15.26 -4.38 12.12
C LYS A 183 -16.42 -4.08 13.08
N GLU A 184 -16.13 -3.71 14.32
CA GLU A 184 -17.15 -3.34 15.31
C GLU A 184 -17.99 -2.15 14.85
N ILE A 185 -17.37 -1.10 14.31
CA ILE A 185 -18.08 0.06 13.75
C ILE A 185 -18.98 -0.37 12.59
N LEU A 186 -18.49 -1.20 11.66
CA LEU A 186 -19.29 -1.67 10.53
C LEU A 186 -20.48 -2.52 10.99
N LEU A 187 -20.30 -3.40 11.97
CA LEU A 187 -21.37 -4.22 12.54
C LEU A 187 -22.41 -3.37 13.28
N SER A 188 -21.97 -2.36 14.04
CA SER A 188 -22.88 -1.42 14.72
C SER A 188 -23.74 -0.66 13.70
N LYS A 189 -23.12 -0.08 12.67
CA LYS A 189 -23.85 0.63 11.60
C LYS A 189 -24.78 -0.30 10.82
N PHE A 190 -24.38 -1.54 10.56
CA PHE A 190 -25.24 -2.54 9.93
C PHE A 190 -26.46 -2.89 10.79
N GLY A 191 -26.29 -2.99 12.11
CA GLY A 191 -27.38 -3.14 13.06
C GLY A 191 -28.39 -1.99 12.99
N THR A 192 -27.90 -0.74 12.98
CA THR A 192 -28.75 0.45 12.81
C THR A 192 -29.49 0.45 11.48
N LEU A 193 -28.80 0.10 10.38
CA LEU A 193 -29.42 -0.01 9.06
C LEU A 193 -30.55 -1.05 9.07
N LYS A 194 -30.30 -2.22 9.66
CA LYS A 194 -31.30 -3.29 9.76
C LYS A 194 -32.54 -2.86 10.54
N ALA A 195 -32.37 -2.10 11.62
CA ALA A 195 -33.49 -1.59 12.41
C ALA A 195 -34.31 -0.52 11.66
N ASN A 196 -33.64 0.34 10.89
CA ASN A 196 -34.28 1.49 10.23
C ASN A 196 -34.63 1.24 8.75
N PHE A 197 -34.38 0.04 8.22
CA PHE A 197 -34.46 -0.24 6.79
C PHE A 197 -35.84 0.11 6.18
N SER A 198 -36.93 -0.29 6.85
CA SER A 198 -38.29 0.03 6.38
C SER A 198 -38.51 1.54 6.35
N SER A 199 -38.21 2.24 7.44
CA SER A 199 -38.38 3.70 7.53
C SER A 199 -37.62 4.45 6.44
N ILE A 200 -36.37 4.05 6.17
CA ILE A 200 -35.55 4.67 5.12
C ILE A 200 -36.18 4.44 3.74
N LYS A 201 -36.69 3.23 3.49
CA LYS A 201 -37.34 2.87 2.24
C LYS A 201 -38.64 3.65 2.04
N ASP A 202 -39.45 3.74 3.10
CA ASP A 202 -40.73 4.44 3.08
C ASP A 202 -40.52 5.95 2.86
N GLU A 203 -39.56 6.57 3.54
CA GLU A 203 -39.15 7.97 3.31
C GLU A 203 -38.73 8.23 1.86
N ILE A 204 -37.90 7.35 1.29
CA ILE A 204 -37.45 7.48 -0.11
C ILE A 204 -38.62 7.34 -1.08
N GLN A 205 -39.51 6.37 -0.84
CA GLN A 205 -40.65 6.13 -1.71
C GLN A 205 -41.63 7.31 -1.68
N LEU A 206 -41.91 7.87 -0.51
CA LEU A 206 -42.73 9.09 -0.37
C LEU A 206 -42.17 10.25 -1.20
N THR A 207 -40.87 10.52 -1.11
CA THR A 207 -40.24 11.59 -1.91
C THR A 207 -40.31 11.29 -3.41
N ILE A 208 -40.18 10.03 -3.83
CA ILE A 208 -40.33 9.64 -5.25
C ILE A 208 -41.77 9.88 -5.72
N ASP A 209 -42.76 9.51 -4.91
CA ASP A 209 -44.18 9.62 -5.23
C ASP A 209 -44.60 11.09 -5.28
N GLU A 210 -44.19 11.92 -4.31
CA GLU A 210 -44.44 13.37 -4.28
C GLU A 210 -43.84 14.08 -5.52
N ILE A 211 -42.63 13.69 -5.94
CA ILE A 211 -42.03 14.20 -7.18
C ILE A 211 -42.86 13.74 -8.39
N GLY A 212 -43.31 12.49 -8.42
CA GLY A 212 -44.16 11.95 -9.47
C GLY A 212 -45.47 12.73 -9.61
N GLU A 213 -46.17 12.97 -8.49
CA GLU A 213 -47.40 13.76 -8.45
C GLU A 213 -47.17 15.19 -8.95
N CYS A 214 -46.07 15.84 -8.53
CA CYS A 214 -45.74 17.18 -9.01
C CYS A 214 -45.50 17.20 -10.54
N LEU A 215 -44.81 16.19 -11.07
CA LEU A 215 -44.58 16.06 -12.51
C LEU A 215 -45.87 15.79 -13.28
N ASP A 216 -46.75 14.93 -12.76
CA ASP A 216 -48.03 14.61 -13.40
C ASP A 216 -48.96 15.85 -13.44
N ILE A 217 -48.99 16.67 -12.39
CA ILE A 217 -49.76 17.93 -12.37
C ILE A 217 -49.21 18.92 -13.41
N VAL A 218 -47.89 18.97 -13.58
CA VAL A 218 -47.24 19.83 -14.58
C VAL A 218 -47.54 19.32 -15.99
N SER A 219 -47.51 18.00 -16.23
CA SER A 219 -47.78 17.39 -17.53
C SER A 219 -49.26 17.36 -17.94
N THR A 220 -50.20 17.31 -17.00
CA THR A 220 -51.66 17.23 -17.29
C THR A 220 -52.29 18.52 -17.80
N LYS A 221 -51.56 19.65 -17.79
CA LYS A 221 -52.03 20.90 -18.43
C LYS A 221 -51.84 20.92 -19.95
N ASP A 222 -51.29 19.86 -20.55
CA ASP A 222 -51.04 19.75 -21.99
C ASP A 222 -51.82 18.59 -22.63
N GLU A 223 -53.15 18.51 -22.38
CA GLU A 223 -54.04 17.88 -23.37
C GLU A 223 -54.07 18.77 -24.62
N SER A 224 -52.97 18.70 -25.38
CA SER A 224 -52.92 19.15 -26.75
C SER A 224 -53.96 18.35 -27.54
N ILE A 225 -54.96 19.08 -28.01
CA ILE A 225 -55.97 18.66 -28.98
C ILE A 225 -55.29 17.76 -30.02
N PRO A 226 -55.84 16.57 -30.35
CA PRO A 226 -55.28 15.74 -31.39
C PRO A 226 -55.25 16.56 -32.68
N PHE A 227 -54.06 16.93 -33.15
CA PHE A 227 -53.93 17.46 -34.50
C PHE A 227 -54.38 16.35 -35.44
N GLY A 228 -55.55 16.54 -36.06
CA GLY A 228 -56.10 15.63 -37.05
C GLY A 228 -55.11 15.42 -38.20
N PRO A 229 -55.23 14.30 -38.93
CA PRO A 229 -54.30 13.98 -40.01
C PRO A 229 -54.42 15.08 -41.07
N LEU A 230 -53.37 15.91 -41.19
CA LEU A 230 -53.22 16.78 -42.35
C LEU A 230 -52.65 15.93 -43.47
N ASP A 231 -53.42 15.97 -44.55
CA ASP A 231 -53.27 15.26 -45.81
C ASP A 231 -51.83 15.17 -46.32
N ASP A 232 -51.57 14.06 -47.00
CA ASP A 232 -50.35 13.73 -47.72
C ASP A 232 -49.99 14.81 -48.75
N GLU A 233 -49.08 15.73 -48.41
CA GLU A 233 -48.22 16.39 -49.40
C GLU A 233 -46.78 16.49 -48.87
N GLU A 234 -45.93 15.58 -49.39
CA GLU A 234 -44.46 15.63 -49.45
C GLU A 234 -43.71 16.21 -48.23
N MET A 235 -43.65 15.47 -47.11
CA MET A 235 -42.50 15.61 -46.20
C MET A 235 -41.34 14.76 -46.71
N GLU A 236 -40.36 15.39 -47.37
CA GLU A 236 -39.01 14.80 -47.51
C GLU A 236 -38.52 14.42 -46.11
N GLU A 237 -38.44 13.12 -45.86
CA GLU A 237 -37.89 12.56 -44.63
C GLU A 237 -36.43 13.01 -44.49
N PHE A 238 -36.15 13.95 -43.58
CA PHE A 238 -34.82 14.54 -43.36
C PHE A 238 -33.71 13.47 -43.45
N ARG A 239 -32.81 13.54 -44.42
CA ARG A 239 -31.80 12.47 -44.64
C ARG A 239 -30.59 12.54 -43.71
N SER A 240 -30.37 13.66 -43.03
CA SER A 240 -29.26 13.85 -42.08
C SER A 240 -29.71 13.59 -40.64
N SER A 241 -28.97 12.75 -39.92
CA SER A 241 -29.16 12.48 -38.48
C SER A 241 -29.18 13.74 -37.63
N GLU A 242 -28.42 14.76 -38.02
CA GLU A 242 -28.22 16.01 -37.28
C GLU A 242 -29.46 16.90 -37.32
N LEU A 243 -30.11 17.03 -38.49
CA LEU A 243 -31.37 17.78 -38.61
C LEU A 243 -32.54 17.07 -37.93
N ARG A 244 -32.54 15.72 -37.94
CA ARG A 244 -33.50 14.94 -37.12
C ARG A 244 -33.29 15.22 -35.64
N GLN A 245 -32.04 15.23 -35.17
CA GLN A 245 -31.69 15.53 -33.78
C GLN A 245 -32.10 16.95 -33.39
N ILE A 246 -31.80 17.96 -34.22
CA ILE A 246 -32.17 19.36 -33.96
C ILE A 246 -33.70 19.53 -33.90
N ARG A 247 -34.45 18.87 -34.79
CA ARG A 247 -35.92 18.90 -34.76
C ARG A 247 -36.46 18.21 -33.51
N PHE A 248 -35.87 17.08 -33.13
CA PHE A 248 -36.24 16.33 -31.93
C PHE A 248 -35.95 17.14 -30.66
N ASP A 249 -34.80 17.80 -30.60
CA ASP A 249 -34.40 18.67 -29.50
C ASP A 249 -35.30 19.92 -29.44
N SER A 250 -35.67 20.51 -30.58
CA SER A 250 -36.61 21.65 -30.64
C SER A 250 -38.04 21.28 -30.21
N LEU A 251 -38.51 20.08 -30.57
CA LEU A 251 -39.82 19.57 -30.11
C LEU A 251 -39.79 19.28 -28.61
N LYS A 252 -38.72 18.66 -28.11
CA LYS A 252 -38.50 18.45 -26.67
C LYS A 252 -38.44 19.76 -25.89
N GLU A 253 -37.83 20.81 -26.43
CA GLU A 253 -37.78 22.12 -25.79
C GLU A 253 -39.15 22.80 -25.80
N GLY A 254 -39.98 22.54 -26.81
CA GLY A 254 -41.37 23.01 -26.91
C GLY A 254 -42.36 22.29 -25.99
N GLU A 255 -42.11 21.02 -25.65
CA GLU A 255 -42.89 20.22 -24.68
C GLU A 255 -42.54 20.54 -23.21
N LYS A 256 -41.50 21.35 -22.96
CA LYS A 256 -41.17 21.78 -21.59
C LYS A 256 -42.18 22.80 -21.10
N VAL A 257 -42.88 22.47 -20.02
CA VAL A 257 -43.83 23.38 -19.37
C VAL A 257 -43.06 24.57 -18.80
N GLN A 258 -43.37 25.76 -19.30
CA GLN A 258 -42.74 27.00 -18.82
C GLN A 258 -43.37 27.45 -17.49
N GLU A 259 -42.51 27.87 -16.56
CA GLU A 259 -42.94 28.38 -15.26
C GLU A 259 -43.74 29.68 -15.43
N ASN A 260 -44.97 29.70 -14.90
CA ASN A 260 -45.86 30.86 -14.90
C ASN A 260 -46.39 31.13 -13.48
N SER A 261 -47.16 32.21 -13.30
CA SER A 261 -47.72 32.59 -11.98
C SER A 261 -48.53 31.48 -11.32
N ASP A 262 -49.15 30.60 -12.11
CA ASP A 262 -50.12 29.61 -11.66
C ASP A 262 -49.45 28.27 -11.30
N ASN A 263 -48.26 27.99 -11.87
CA ASN A 263 -47.51 26.75 -11.65
C ASN A 263 -46.29 26.94 -10.73
N LYS A 264 -45.92 28.18 -10.39
CA LYS A 264 -44.75 28.51 -9.58
C LYS A 264 -44.63 27.71 -8.28
N VAL A 265 -45.73 27.56 -7.54
CA VAL A 265 -45.75 26.82 -6.25
C VAL A 265 -45.34 25.36 -6.43
N ILE A 266 -45.73 24.73 -7.55
CA ILE A 266 -45.40 23.34 -7.86
C ILE A 266 -43.93 23.22 -8.25
N PHE A 267 -43.41 24.15 -9.06
CA PHE A 267 -41.99 24.19 -9.41
C PHE A 267 -41.08 24.45 -8.21
N ASP A 268 -41.49 25.30 -7.26
CA ASP A 268 -40.77 25.54 -6.01
C ASP A 268 -40.73 24.27 -5.13
N ALA A 269 -41.86 23.56 -4.99
CA ALA A 269 -41.94 22.29 -4.29
C ALA A 269 -41.06 21.20 -4.95
N LEU A 270 -41.11 21.10 -6.28
CA LEU A 270 -40.35 20.13 -7.06
C LEU A 270 -38.84 20.40 -6.96
N ARG A 271 -38.39 21.66 -6.94
CA ARG A 271 -36.99 22.03 -6.69
C ARG A 271 -36.50 21.58 -5.31
N GLU A 272 -37.29 21.78 -4.26
CA GLU A 272 -36.93 21.35 -2.90
C GLU A 272 -36.90 19.81 -2.78
N LEU A 273 -37.87 19.10 -3.38
CA LEU A 273 -37.87 17.65 -3.42
C LEU A 273 -36.70 17.08 -4.23
N TYR A 274 -36.35 17.69 -5.36
CA TYR A 274 -35.18 17.33 -6.16
C TYR A 274 -33.88 17.53 -5.37
N LYS A 275 -33.76 18.64 -4.65
CA LYS A 275 -32.62 18.91 -3.76
C LYS A 275 -32.53 17.86 -2.64
N LEU A 276 -33.65 17.49 -2.02
CA LEU A 276 -33.71 16.44 -1.00
C LEU A 276 -33.28 15.07 -1.57
N LEU A 277 -33.75 14.75 -2.79
CA LEU A 277 -33.36 13.55 -3.53
C LEU A 277 -31.83 13.47 -3.74
N LEU A 278 -31.22 14.57 -4.18
CA LEU A 278 -29.77 14.63 -4.44
C LEU A 278 -28.94 14.61 -3.17
N THR A 279 -29.28 15.45 -2.19
CA THR A 279 -28.41 15.73 -1.03
C THR A 279 -28.58 14.73 0.09
N LYS A 280 -29.78 14.18 0.31
CA LYS A 280 -30.08 13.22 1.38
C LYS A 280 -30.18 11.80 0.84
N HIS A 281 -31.13 11.54 -0.07
CA HIS A 281 -31.50 10.16 -0.42
C HIS A 281 -30.42 9.45 -1.24
N LEU A 282 -29.90 10.08 -2.30
CA LEU A 282 -28.83 9.49 -3.11
C LEU A 282 -27.54 9.25 -2.31
N VAL A 283 -27.14 10.22 -1.48
CA VAL A 283 -25.96 10.10 -0.62
C VAL A 283 -26.13 8.95 0.37
N SER A 284 -27.26 8.90 1.08
CA SER A 284 -27.55 7.85 2.06
C SER A 284 -27.55 6.46 1.42
N VAL A 285 -28.20 6.30 0.26
CA VAL A 285 -28.24 5.01 -0.46
C VAL A 285 -26.83 4.57 -0.88
N GLN A 286 -25.99 5.49 -1.34
CA GLN A 286 -24.59 5.17 -1.67
C GLN A 286 -23.77 4.76 -0.44
N GLU A 287 -23.96 5.42 0.70
CA GLU A 287 -23.32 5.06 1.96
C GLU A 287 -23.75 3.67 2.45
N TRP A 288 -25.05 3.34 2.36
CA TRP A 288 -25.57 2.04 2.75
C TRP A 288 -25.09 0.92 1.83
N ILE A 289 -25.05 1.13 0.51
CA ILE A 289 -24.44 0.18 -0.43
C ILE A 289 -22.97 -0.05 -0.07
N SER A 290 -22.21 1.03 0.19
CA SER A 290 -20.79 0.94 0.55
C SER A 290 -20.57 0.18 1.86
N LEU A 291 -21.44 0.38 2.85
CA LEU A 291 -21.43 -0.38 4.11
C LEU A 291 -21.72 -1.86 3.87
N LEU A 292 -22.76 -2.18 3.10
CA LEU A 292 -23.20 -3.56 2.84
C LEU A 292 -22.16 -4.37 2.07
N ILE A 293 -21.36 -3.73 1.21
CA ILE A 293 -20.23 -4.37 0.53
C ILE A 293 -19.09 -4.68 1.50
N ARG A 294 -18.87 -3.81 2.50
CA ARG A 294 -17.72 -3.88 3.43
C ARG A 294 -18.00 -4.71 4.68
N VAL A 295 -19.26 -4.87 5.06
CA VAL A 295 -19.63 -5.62 6.26
C VAL A 295 -19.52 -7.12 6.00
N ASP A 296 -18.84 -7.80 6.92
CA ASP A 296 -18.69 -9.25 6.92
C ASP A 296 -19.57 -9.82 8.03
N VAL A 297 -20.58 -10.61 7.65
CA VAL A 297 -21.58 -11.16 8.56
C VAL A 297 -21.75 -12.65 8.26
N ALA A 298 -21.87 -13.48 9.29
CA ALA A 298 -22.02 -14.93 9.13
C ALA A 298 -23.26 -15.35 8.29
N ASN A 299 -24.32 -14.54 8.31
CA ASN A 299 -25.52 -14.76 7.51
C ASN A 299 -25.71 -13.62 6.50
N ASN A 300 -25.31 -13.88 5.26
CA ASN A 300 -25.37 -12.90 4.17
C ASN A 300 -26.76 -12.74 3.55
N ARG A 301 -27.76 -13.57 3.90
CA ARG A 301 -29.09 -13.53 3.25
C ARG A 301 -29.75 -12.15 3.35
N PHE A 302 -29.76 -11.57 4.55
CA PHE A 302 -30.32 -10.23 4.76
C PHE A 302 -29.46 -9.18 4.04
N ARG A 303 -28.15 -9.21 4.24
CA ARG A 303 -27.19 -8.28 3.62
C ARG A 303 -27.36 -8.22 2.09
N ASP A 304 -27.44 -9.38 1.44
CA ASP A 304 -27.51 -9.49 -0.02
C ASP A 304 -28.87 -9.04 -0.55
N SER A 305 -29.96 -9.39 0.16
CA SER A 305 -31.31 -8.92 -0.18
C SER A 305 -31.40 -7.40 -0.07
N THR A 306 -30.95 -6.84 1.06
CA THR A 306 -30.95 -5.40 1.32
C THR A 306 -30.04 -4.65 0.34
N LEU A 307 -28.87 -5.22 -0.01
CA LEU A 307 -27.97 -4.64 -1.00
C LEU A 307 -28.64 -4.56 -2.39
N LYS A 308 -29.32 -5.64 -2.80
CA LYS A 308 -30.09 -5.65 -4.05
C LYS A 308 -31.18 -4.57 -4.03
N GLU A 309 -31.94 -4.48 -2.94
CA GLU A 309 -32.97 -3.46 -2.80
C GLU A 309 -32.41 -2.03 -2.86
N PHE A 310 -31.28 -1.73 -2.21
CA PHE A 310 -30.66 -0.41 -2.32
C PHE A 310 -30.12 -0.11 -3.72
N ILE A 311 -29.65 -1.11 -4.46
CA ILE A 311 -29.27 -0.93 -5.87
C ILE A 311 -30.50 -0.59 -6.72
N ASP A 312 -31.62 -1.27 -6.49
CA ASP A 312 -32.88 -1.00 -7.19
C ASP A 312 -33.41 0.40 -6.84
N ILE A 313 -33.38 0.80 -5.57
CA ILE A 313 -33.73 2.15 -5.10
C ILE A 313 -32.82 3.20 -5.76
N ARG A 314 -31.51 2.97 -5.81
CA ARG A 314 -30.56 3.86 -6.48
C ARG A 314 -30.93 4.06 -7.95
N ASN A 315 -31.25 2.99 -8.67
CA ASN A 315 -31.63 3.05 -10.08
C ASN A 315 -32.95 3.83 -10.27
N ARG A 316 -33.93 3.65 -9.37
CA ARG A 316 -35.17 4.44 -9.36
C ARG A 316 -34.91 5.92 -9.12
N LEU A 317 -34.08 6.26 -8.13
CA LEU A 317 -33.70 7.65 -7.85
C LEU A 317 -32.98 8.30 -9.04
N GLN A 318 -32.13 7.55 -9.75
CA GLN A 318 -31.49 8.03 -10.98
C GLN A 318 -32.51 8.28 -12.12
N LEU A 319 -33.53 7.43 -12.25
CA LEU A 319 -34.61 7.63 -13.22
C LEU A 319 -35.43 8.88 -12.90
N VAL A 320 -35.83 9.05 -11.64
CA VAL A 320 -36.58 10.23 -11.18
C VAL A 320 -35.76 11.51 -11.38
N LYS A 321 -34.47 11.46 -11.06
CA LYS A 321 -33.54 12.56 -11.34
C LYS A 321 -33.56 12.95 -12.82
N LYS A 322 -33.45 11.97 -13.73
CA LYS A 322 -33.46 12.21 -15.17
C LYS A 322 -34.79 12.83 -15.64
N LYS A 323 -35.93 12.33 -15.12
CA LYS A 323 -37.25 12.91 -15.43
C LYS A 323 -37.36 14.37 -14.99
N CYS A 324 -36.88 14.70 -13.79
CA CYS A 324 -36.86 16.09 -13.31
C CYS A 324 -36.00 17.00 -14.19
N GLU A 325 -34.85 16.50 -14.66
CA GLU A 325 -33.97 17.24 -15.60
C GLU A 325 -34.65 17.46 -16.96
N GLU A 326 -35.35 16.46 -17.49
CA GLU A 326 -36.09 16.55 -18.76
C GLU A 326 -37.26 17.54 -18.68
N SER A 327 -37.96 17.62 -17.54
CA SER A 327 -39.07 18.56 -17.30
C SER A 327 -38.63 19.99 -16.97
N GLY A 328 -37.34 20.32 -17.15
CA GLY A 328 -36.84 21.69 -16.93
C GLY A 328 -36.74 22.12 -15.47
N CYS A 329 -36.85 21.17 -14.52
CA CYS A 329 -36.72 21.46 -13.08
C CYS A 329 -35.26 21.57 -12.63
N ALA A 330 -34.31 21.28 -13.52
CA ALA A 330 -32.88 21.54 -13.32
C ALA A 330 -32.62 23.05 -13.42
N LEU A 331 -32.79 23.74 -12.31
CA LEU A 331 -32.34 25.12 -12.10
C LEU A 331 -31.00 25.13 -11.37
#